data_AF-A0A3S3QZX1-F1
#
_entry.id   AF-A0A3S3QZX1-F1
#
_cell.length_a   1.000
_cell.length_b   1.000
_cell.length_c   1.000
_cell.angle_alpha   90.00
_cell.angle_beta   90.00
_cell.angle_gamma   90.00
#
_symmetry.space_group_name_H-M   'P 1'
#
loop_
_entity.id
_entity.type
_entity.pdbx_description
1 polymer ?
#
loop_
_entity_poly.entity_id
_entity_poly.type
_entity_poly.pdbx_seq_one_letter_code
_entity_poly.pdbx_strand_id
1 'polypeptide(L)' 'MKDFPNLYVAQIDNKVVVFGSNLKDFIISLNSVVKNLKPYMFYYRAFKKIDYMEHVAADGRKFYLQRVL' A
#
# COMPACT_ATOMS: atom_id res chain seq x y z
N MET A 1 -0.27 4.87 25.02
CA MET A 1 -0.36 5.04 23.55
C MET A 1 -0.70 3.66 22.99
N LYS A 2 -1.79 3.48 22.24
CA LYS A 2 -2.05 2.17 21.61
C LYS A 2 -1.08 2.03 20.44
N ASP A 3 -0.17 1.07 20.50
CA ASP A 3 0.70 0.74 19.38
C ASP A 3 -0.16 0.36 18.19
N PHE A 4 0.05 1.02 17.05
CA PHE A 4 -0.55 0.59 15.79
C PHE A 4 0.24 -0.61 15.31
N PRO A 5 -0.33 -1.83 15.30
CA PRO A 5 0.42 -3.04 15.06
C PRO A 5 0.91 -3.17 13.62
N ASN A 6 0.36 -2.35 12.71
CA ASN A 6 0.85 -2.25 11.34
C ASN A 6 0.68 -0.81 10.85
N LEU A 7 1.66 -0.31 10.10
CA LEU A 7 1.56 0.94 9.33
C LEU A 7 1.88 0.64 7.86
N TYR A 8 0.91 0.86 6.98
CA TYR A 8 1.06 0.71 5.54
C TYR A 8 1.27 2.07 4.88
N VAL A 9 2.20 2.14 3.94
CA VAL A 9 2.58 3.37 3.25
C VAL A 9 2.69 3.09 1.76
N ALA A 10 2.16 4.00 0.94
CA ALA A 10 2.40 4.06 -0.49
C ALA A 10 3.20 5.34 -0.78
N GLN A 11 4.32 5.19 -1.45
CA GLN A 11 5.14 6.31 -1.91
C GLN A 11 5.31 6.27 -3.43
N ILE A 12 5.44 7.44 -4.02
CA ILE A 12 5.90 7.64 -5.39
C ILE A 12 7.00 8.70 -5.35
N ASP A 13 8.07 8.45 -6.09
CA ASP A 13 9.30 9.22 -6.00
C ASP A 13 9.79 9.28 -4.54
N ASN A 14 9.70 10.46 -3.90
CA ASN A 14 10.03 10.68 -2.49
C ASN A 14 8.84 11.28 -1.70
N LYS A 15 7.61 11.03 -2.13
CA LYS A 15 6.39 11.54 -1.48
C LYS A 15 5.47 10.40 -1.09
N VAL A 16 5.04 10.40 0.19
CA VAL A 16 3.96 9.54 0.66
C VAL A 16 2.64 10.06 0.09
N VAL A 17 1.94 9.21 -0.65
CA VAL A 17 0.64 9.54 -1.26
C VAL A 17 -0.52 8.99 -0.48
N VAL A 18 -0.34 7.83 0.18
CA VAL A 18 -1.36 7.17 0.98
C VAL A 18 -0.68 6.48 2.16
N PHE A 19 -1.29 6.54 3.34
CA PHE A 19 -0.89 5.74 4.48
C PHE A 19 -2.12 5.24 5.24
N GLY A 20 -1.97 4.17 6.00
CA GLY A 20 -3.06 3.65 6.84
C GLY A 20 -2.58 2.58 7.81
N SER A 21 -3.21 2.49 8.97
CA SER A 21 -2.92 1.46 9.98
C SER A 21 -3.71 0.16 9.78
N ASN A 22 -4.63 0.14 8.81
CA ASN A 22 -5.42 -1.01 8.40
C ASN A 22 -5.20 -1.27 6.92
N LEU A 23 -4.89 -2.52 6.55
CA LEU A 23 -4.60 -2.86 5.16
C LEU A 23 -5.80 -2.63 4.24
N LYS A 24 -7.02 -2.95 4.69
CA LYS A 24 -8.23 -2.80 3.87
C LYS A 24 -8.47 -1.32 3.55
N ASP A 25 -8.41 -0.47 4.56
CA ASP A 25 -8.62 0.98 4.40
C ASP A 25 -7.49 1.63 3.58
N PHE A 26 -6.26 1.15 3.76
CA PHE A 26 -5.12 1.54 2.94
C PHE A 26 -5.33 1.22 1.46
N ILE A 27 -5.77 0.01 1.11
CA ILE A 27 -6.01 -0.37 -0.29
C ILE A 27 -7.20 0.40 -0.89
N ILE A 28 -8.26 0.66 -0.10
CA ILE A 28 -9.38 1.51 -0.54
C ILE A 28 -8.90 2.93 -0.87
N SER A 29 -8.07 3.50 0.00
CA SER A 29 -7.48 4.83 -0.18
C SER A 29 -6.48 4.85 -1.35
N LEU A 30 -5.71 3.78 -1.54
CA LEU A 30 -4.82 3.66 -2.68
C LEU A 30 -5.59 3.59 -4.00
N ASN A 31 -6.75 2.92 -4.02
CA ASN A 31 -7.58 2.77 -5.23
C ASN A 31 -8.17 4.08 -5.73
N SER A 32 -8.29 5.10 -4.87
CA SER A 32 -8.73 6.45 -5.27
C SER A 32 -7.60 7.26 -5.92
N VAL A 33 -6.34 6.87 -5.74
CA VAL A 33 -5.16 7.52 -6.34
C VAL A 33 -4.62 6.73 -7.53
N VAL A 34 -4.65 5.41 -7.44
CA VAL A 34 -4.06 4.47 -8.38
C VAL A 34 -5.14 3.59 -8.98
N LYS A 35 -5.31 3.68 -10.30
CA LYS A 35 -6.26 2.82 -11.03
C LYS A 35 -5.62 1.46 -11.33
N ASN A 36 -6.45 0.42 -11.45
CA ASN A 36 -6.06 -0.96 -11.78
C ASN A 36 -5.21 -1.67 -10.71
N LEU A 37 -5.48 -1.38 -9.43
CA LEU A 37 -4.92 -2.18 -8.34
C LEU A 37 -5.41 -3.63 -8.41
N LYS A 38 -4.60 -4.52 -7.81
CA LYS A 38 -5.02 -5.91 -7.60
C LYS A 38 -6.13 -5.96 -6.53
N PRO A 39 -6.90 -7.05 -6.44
CA PRO A 39 -7.88 -7.20 -5.37
C PRO A 39 -7.21 -7.20 -3.98
N TYR A 40 -7.93 -6.75 -2.94
CA TYR A 40 -7.44 -6.73 -1.55
C TYR A 40 -6.73 -8.04 -1.12
N MET A 41 -7.30 -9.19 -1.49
CA MET A 41 -6.74 -10.51 -1.13
C MET A 41 -5.33 -10.75 -1.69
N PHE A 42 -4.97 -10.12 -2.80
CA PHE A 42 -3.60 -10.15 -3.32
C PHE A 42 -2.64 -9.50 -2.32
N TYR A 43 -2.93 -8.26 -1.91
CA TYR A 43 -2.10 -7.50 -0.98
C TYR A 43 -2.05 -8.16 0.40
N TYR A 44 -3.17 -8.68 0.89
CA TYR A 44 -3.21 -9.43 2.14
C TYR A 44 -2.28 -10.64 2.14
N ARG A 45 -2.24 -11.40 1.04
CA ARG A 45 -1.32 -12.54 0.90
C ARG A 45 0.13 -12.11 0.71
N ALA A 46 0.36 -11.01 0.00
CA ALA A 46 1.70 -10.46 -0.20
C ALA A 46 2.32 -9.97 1.11
N PHE A 47 1.60 -9.13 1.88
CA PHE A 47 2.09 -8.58 3.15
C PHE A 47 2.26 -9.62 4.28
N LYS A 48 1.80 -10.86 4.09
CA LYS A 48 2.17 -11.97 4.98
C LYS A 48 3.57 -12.52 4.75
N LYS A 49 4.16 -12.25 3.58
CA LYS A 49 5.43 -12.81 3.13
C LYS A 49 6.54 -11.78 3.00
N ILE A 50 6.17 -10.55 2.61
CA ILE A 50 7.10 -9.46 2.31
C ILE A 50 6.55 -8.15 2.89
N ASP A 51 7.43 -7.30 3.39
CA ASP A 51 7.06 -5.97 3.91
C ASP A 51 7.10 -4.87 2.86
N TYR A 52 7.60 -5.17 1.67
CA TYR A 52 7.75 -4.23 0.58
C TYR A 52 7.31 -4.85 -0.74
N MET A 53 6.60 -4.09 -1.57
CA MET A 53 6.26 -4.48 -2.93
C MET A 53 6.13 -3.26 -3.84
N GLU A 54 6.37 -3.48 -5.13
CA GLU A 54 6.20 -2.46 -6.16
C GLU A 54 4.89 -2.69 -6.91
N HIS A 55 4.22 -1.59 -7.25
CA HIS A 55 3.04 -1.59 -8.10
C HIS A 55 3.25 -0.60 -9.24
N VAL A 56 3.19 -1.10 -10.47
CA VAL A 56 3.19 -0.26 -11.66
C VAL A 56 1.74 0.01 -12.03
N ALA A 57 1.34 1.27 -11.93
CA ALA A 57 0.02 1.72 -12.33
C ALA A 57 -0.13 1.69 -13.86
N ALA A 58 -1.38 1.75 -14.34
CA ALA A 58 -1.68 1.69 -15.76
C ALA A 58 -1.08 2.86 -16.57
N ASP A 59 -0.79 3.99 -15.92
CA ASP A 59 -0.16 5.18 -16.50
C ASP A 59 1.38 5.14 -16.46
N GLY A 60 1.96 4.01 -16.02
CA GLY A 60 3.41 3.82 -15.95
C GLY A 60 4.06 4.31 -14.66
N ARG A 61 3.31 4.96 -13.75
CA ARG A 61 3.85 5.40 -12.46
C ARG A 61 4.15 4.20 -11.55
N LYS A 62 5.31 4.24 -10.89
CA LYS A 62 5.73 3.22 -9.93
C LYS A 62 5.36 3.65 -8.51
N PHE A 63 4.57 2.83 -7.85
CA PHE A 63 4.21 2.99 -6.45
C PHE A 63 4.95 1.96 -5.64
N TYR A 64 5.55 2.40 -4.54
CA TYR A 64 6.24 1.55 -3.60
C TYR A 64 5.37 1.42 -2.37
N LEU A 65 4.96 0.19 -2.09
CA LEU A 65 4.06 -0.17 -1.00
C LEU A 65 4.88 -0.82 0.10
N GLN A 66 4.75 -0.31 1.33
CA GLN A 66 5.54 -0.74 2.47
C GLN A 66 4.67 -0.99 3.69
N ARG A 67 5.03 -2.00 4.48
CA ARG A 67 4.64 -2.17 5.88
C ARG A 67 5.83 -1.77 6.75
N VAL A 68 5.64 -0.75 7.58
CA VAL A 68 6.70 -0.06 8.32
C VAL A 68 6.75 -0.45 9.80
N LEU A 69 5.62 -0.91 10.33
CA LEU A 69 5.44 -1.39 11.70
C LEU A 69 4.76 -2.76 11.67
#